data_AF-A0A7V9UV02-F1
#
_entry.id   AF-A0A7V9UV02-F1
#
_cell.length_a   1.000
_cell.length_b   1.000
_cell.length_c   1.000
_cell.angle_alpha   90.00
_cell.angle_beta   90.00
_cell.angle_gamma   90.00
#
_symmetry.space_group_name_H-M   'P 1'
#
loop_
_entity.id
_entity.type
_entity.pdbx_description
1 polymer ?
#
loop_
_entity_poly.entity_id
_entity_poly.type
_entity_poly.pdbx_seq_one_letter_code
_entity_poly.pdbx_strand_id
1 'polypeptide(L)'
;MVLPVVTTLQIWMRIHRPQTIIKADGQFGPKTKQAVKNFQDFHHLANDGVVGKNSWHKLTDVTGFQTIDVVDGTDPSLVALEANDIRAAGGDPIVVFGMSNGVDFVMSQIAARARPGKVALLRIHGHGNRGTQNVTGGDINGAPHL
;
A
#
# COMPACT_ATOMS: atom_id res chain seq x y z
N MET A 1 16.49 -6.91 2.66
CA MET A 1 15.03 -7.18 2.53
C MET A 1 14.50 -6.31 1.40
N VAL A 2 13.74 -6.88 0.45
CA VAL A 2 13.10 -6.11 -0.63
C VAL A 2 11.79 -5.57 -0.08
N LEU A 3 11.57 -4.26 -0.13
CA LEU A 3 10.33 -3.64 0.33
C LEU A 3 9.38 -3.47 -0.86
N PRO A 4 8.24 -4.19 -0.92
CA PRO A 4 7.32 -4.14 -2.07
C PRO A 4 6.84 -2.73 -2.40
N VAL A 5 6.60 -1.90 -1.37
CA VAL A 5 6.19 -0.49 -1.56
C VAL A 5 7.26 0.34 -2.27
N VAL A 6 8.55 0.07 -2.01
CA VAL A 6 9.66 0.77 -2.66
C VAL A 6 9.83 0.31 -4.10
N THR A 7 9.65 -1.00 -4.36
CA THR A 7 9.64 -1.53 -5.73
C THR A 7 8.54 -0.87 -6.56
N THR A 8 7.34 -0.75 -5.99
CA THR A 8 6.21 -0.06 -6.62
C THR A 8 6.53 1.40 -6.93
N LEU A 9 7.07 2.15 -5.95
CA LEU A 9 7.53 3.52 -6.16
C LEU A 9 8.54 3.62 -7.32
N GLN A 10 9.54 2.74 -7.35
CA GLN A 10 10.58 2.72 -8.38
C GLN A 10 10.00 2.43 -9.78
N ILE A 11 9.03 1.52 -9.89
CA ILE A 11 8.31 1.25 -11.14
C ILE A 11 7.52 2.49 -11.57
N TRP A 12 6.79 3.12 -10.65
CA TRP A 12 5.94 4.26 -10.94
C TRP A 12 6.73 5.48 -11.42
N MET A 13 7.90 5.74 -10.84
CA MET A 13 8.78 6.80 -11.32
C MET A 13 9.25 6.57 -12.75
N ARG A 14 9.57 5.32 -13.11
CA ARG A 14 9.95 4.96 -14.50
C ARG A 14 8.79 5.14 -15.47
N ILE A 15 7.55 4.84 -15.05
CA ILE A 15 6.35 5.04 -15.88
C ILE A 15 6.07 6.54 -16.07
N HIS A 16 6.16 7.33 -15.00
CA HIS A 16 5.98 8.78 -15.06
C HIS A 16 7.04 9.46 -15.95
N ARG A 17 8.30 9.04 -15.82
CA ARG A 17 9.45 9.56 -16.56
C ARG A 17 10.33 8.39 -17.02
N PRO A 18 10.25 7.95 -18.29
CA PRO A 18 11.07 6.84 -18.81
C PRO A 18 12.59 7.07 -18.68
N GLN A 19 13.00 8.34 -18.58
CA GLN A 19 14.40 8.76 -18.39
C GLN A 19 14.89 8.58 -16.94
N THR A 20 14.03 8.26 -15.98
CA THR A 20 14.42 8.00 -14.60
C THR A 20 15.14 6.65 -14.49
N ILE A 21 16.47 6.68 -14.46
CA ILE A 21 17.33 5.48 -14.43
C ILE A 21 17.52 5.00 -12.99
N ILE A 22 16.50 4.33 -12.45
CA ILE A 22 16.56 3.62 -11.16
C ILE A 22 16.16 2.16 -11.34
N LYS A 23 16.78 1.26 -10.56
CA LYS A 23 16.40 -0.16 -10.52
C LYS A 23 15.17 -0.32 -9.63
N ALA A 24 14.25 -1.22 -9.99
CA ALA A 24 13.14 -1.63 -9.14
C ALA A 24 13.58 -2.80 -8.25
N ASP A 25 14.44 -2.52 -7.27
CA ASP A 25 15.05 -3.50 -6.37
C ASP A 25 14.48 -3.47 -4.94
N GLY A 26 13.49 -2.61 -4.68
CA GLY A 26 12.86 -2.43 -3.39
C GLY A 26 13.76 -1.79 -2.34
N GLN A 27 14.88 -1.18 -2.74
CA GLN A 27 15.79 -0.46 -1.84
C GLN A 27 15.66 1.06 -2.03
N PHE A 28 15.37 1.76 -0.93
CA PHE A 28 15.31 3.22 -0.94
C PHE A 28 16.73 3.79 -0.79
N GLY A 29 17.56 3.61 -1.82
CA GLY A 29 18.93 4.11 -1.86
C GLY A 29 19.05 5.55 -2.38
N PRO A 30 20.28 6.11 -2.47
CA PRO A 30 20.52 7.48 -2.93
C PRO A 30 19.91 7.81 -4.29
N LYS A 31 19.92 6.86 -5.24
CA LYS A 31 19.31 7.04 -6.57
C LYS A 31 17.79 7.17 -6.49
N THR A 32 17.13 6.33 -5.68
CA THR A 32 15.68 6.42 -5.42
C THR A 32 15.34 7.75 -4.77
N LYS A 33 16.11 8.17 -3.75
CA LYS A 33 15.93 9.46 -3.08
C LYS A 33 16.07 10.64 -4.05
N GLN A 34 17.08 10.62 -4.93
CA GLN A 34 17.24 11.66 -5.94
C GLN A 34 16.09 11.69 -6.95
N ALA A 35 15.58 10.51 -7.35
CA ALA A 35 14.41 10.43 -8.22
C ALA A 35 13.15 11.01 -7.55
N VAL A 36 12.95 10.77 -6.24
CA VAL A 36 11.89 11.42 -5.44
C VAL A 36 12.05 12.93 -5.43
N LYS A 37 13.27 13.43 -5.17
CA LYS A 37 13.55 14.86 -5.17
C LYS A 37 13.25 15.52 -6.52
N ASN A 38 13.69 14.90 -7.61
CA ASN A 38 13.41 15.41 -8.96
C ASN A 38 11.91 15.40 -9.27
N PHE A 39 11.18 14.36 -8.84
CA PHE A 39 9.73 14.31 -8.96
C PHE A 39 9.05 15.42 -8.16
N GLN A 40 9.44 15.61 -6.90
CA GLN A 40 8.90 16.65 -6.03
C GLN A 40 9.13 18.04 -6.63
N ASP A 41 10.36 18.31 -7.07
CA ASP A 41 10.73 19.58 -7.71
C ASP A 41 9.90 19.86 -8.96
N PHE A 42 9.78 18.85 -9.84
CA PHE A 42 9.01 18.95 -11.09
C PHE A 42 7.52 19.23 -10.86
N HIS A 43 6.96 18.76 -9.74
CA HIS A 43 5.55 18.96 -9.37
C HIS A 43 5.34 20.05 -8.31
N HIS A 44 6.36 20.87 -8.03
CA HIS A 44 6.31 21.96 -7.06
C HIS A 44 5.89 21.53 -5.64
N LEU A 45 6.37 20.36 -5.21
CA LEU A 45 6.21 19.82 -3.86
C LEU A 45 7.43 20.15 -2.99
N ALA A 46 7.34 19.90 -1.69
CA ALA A 46 8.51 19.96 -0.80
C ALA A 46 9.60 18.98 -1.28
N ASN A 47 10.78 19.49 -1.60
CA ASN A 47 11.90 18.73 -2.18
C ASN A 47 12.80 18.10 -1.10
N ASP A 48 12.20 17.29 -0.22
CA ASP A 48 12.87 16.65 0.91
C ASP A 48 13.40 15.23 0.60
N GLY A 49 12.96 14.64 -0.52
CA GLY A 49 13.28 13.27 -0.90
C GLY A 49 12.52 12.22 -0.08
N VAL A 50 11.45 12.61 0.61
CA VAL A 50 10.58 11.75 1.41
C VAL A 50 9.23 11.60 0.71
N VAL A 51 8.80 10.36 0.50
CA VAL A 51 7.49 10.09 -0.11
C VAL A 51 6.40 10.17 0.96
N GLY A 52 5.98 11.39 1.28
CA GLY A 52 4.83 11.67 2.14
C GLY A 52 3.51 11.75 1.37
N LYS A 53 2.44 12.13 2.07
CA LYS A 53 1.07 12.28 1.54
C LYS A 53 0.99 12.99 0.19
N ASN A 54 1.58 14.18 0.09
CA ASN A 54 1.50 15.00 -1.13
C ASN A 54 2.23 14.35 -2.31
N SER A 55 3.41 13.77 -2.06
CA SER A 55 4.16 13.02 -3.07
C SER A 55 3.36 11.79 -3.55
N TRP A 56 2.73 11.06 -2.63
CA TRP A 56 1.93 9.88 -2.95
C TRP A 56 0.70 10.21 -3.78
N HIS A 57 -0.07 11.23 -3.37
CA HIS A 57 -1.22 11.74 -4.13
C HIS A 57 -0.83 12.17 -5.53
N LYS A 58 0.24 12.95 -5.67
CA LYS A 58 0.71 13.39 -6.99
C LYS A 58 1.18 12.21 -7.84
N LEU A 59 1.85 11.21 -7.26
CA LEU A 59 2.23 9.99 -7.98
C LEU A 59 1.00 9.27 -8.55
N THR A 60 -0.04 9.06 -7.74
CA THR A 60 -1.27 8.39 -8.19
C THR A 60 -1.98 9.16 -9.31
N ASP A 61 -2.03 10.48 -9.21
CA ASP A 61 -2.63 11.39 -10.20
C ASP A 61 -1.94 11.27 -11.57
N VAL A 62 -0.61 11.46 -11.62
CA VAL A 62 0.13 11.54 -12.89
C VAL A 62 0.39 10.19 -13.55
N THR A 63 0.32 9.11 -12.79
CA THR A 63 0.46 7.75 -13.33
C THR A 63 -0.90 7.13 -13.66
N GLY A 64 -1.99 7.72 -13.17
CA GLY A 64 -3.34 7.18 -13.30
C GLY A 64 -3.57 5.89 -12.54
N PHE A 65 -2.69 5.51 -11.60
CA PHE A 65 -2.87 4.35 -10.74
C PHE A 65 -3.84 4.67 -9.60
N GLN A 66 -4.73 3.73 -9.33
CA GLN A 66 -5.59 3.80 -8.16
C GLN A 66 -4.99 2.94 -7.05
N THR A 67 -4.78 3.52 -5.87
CA THR A 67 -4.46 2.74 -4.67
C THR A 67 -5.77 2.41 -3.98
N ILE A 68 -5.99 1.13 -3.69
CA ILE A 68 -7.11 0.65 -2.87
C ILE A 68 -6.50 -0.06 -1.67
N ASP A 69 -6.76 0.50 -0.50
CA ASP A 69 -6.27 -0.03 0.77
C ASP A 69 -7.38 -0.84 1.44
N VAL A 70 -7.02 -2.02 1.95
CA VAL A 70 -7.91 -2.89 2.72
C VAL A 70 -7.28 -3.08 4.09
N VAL A 71 -8.01 -2.77 5.15
CA VAL A 71 -7.63 -3.01 6.54
C VAL A 71 -8.47 -4.15 7.08
N ASP A 72 -7.80 -5.24 7.45
CA ASP A 72 -8.40 -6.41 8.07
C ASP A 72 -7.70 -6.74 9.39
N GLY A 73 -8.51 -7.15 10.36
CA GLY A 73 -8.06 -7.42 11.71
C GLY A 73 -9.23 -7.70 12.62
N THR A 74 -8.95 -8.34 13.75
CA THR A 74 -9.96 -8.72 14.74
C THR A 74 -9.94 -7.82 15.98
N ASP A 75 -8.89 -7.01 16.15
CA ASP A 75 -8.78 -6.03 17.23
C ASP A 75 -9.31 -4.65 16.76
N PRO A 76 -10.38 -4.11 17.37
CA PRO A 76 -10.98 -2.85 16.93
C PRO A 76 -10.05 -1.65 17.09
N SER A 77 -9.18 -1.65 18.11
CA SER A 77 -8.28 -0.54 18.38
C SER A 77 -7.15 -0.46 17.35
N LEU A 78 -6.59 -1.61 16.97
CA LEU A 78 -5.53 -1.69 15.96
C LEU A 78 -6.07 -1.38 14.55
N VAL A 79 -7.24 -1.90 14.22
CA VAL A 79 -7.92 -1.59 12.95
C VAL A 79 -8.26 -0.11 12.84
N ALA A 80 -8.74 0.50 13.93
CA ALA A 80 -9.02 1.93 13.96
C ALA A 80 -7.74 2.77 13.80
N LEU A 81 -6.65 2.37 14.47
CA LEU A 81 -5.36 3.04 14.36
C LEU A 81 -4.84 3.01 12.92
N GLU A 82 -4.79 1.83 12.29
CA GLU A 82 -4.36 1.69 10.90
C GLU A 82 -5.23 2.47 9.92
N ALA A 83 -6.55 2.36 10.07
CA ALA A 83 -7.47 3.09 9.21
C ALA A 83 -7.29 4.62 9.36
N ASN A 84 -7.01 5.10 10.57
CA ASN A 84 -6.73 6.51 10.82
C ASN A 84 -5.38 6.95 10.23
N ASP A 85 -4.34 6.14 10.33
CA ASP A 85 -3.04 6.42 9.71
C ASP A 85 -3.15 6.50 8.18
N ILE A 86 -3.88 5.58 7.56
CA ILE A 86 -4.13 5.58 6.12
C ILE A 86 -4.95 6.81 5.72
N ARG A 87 -6.00 7.17 6.47
CA ARG A 87 -6.79 8.39 6.23
C ARG A 87 -5.96 9.66 6.41
N ALA A 88 -5.10 9.71 7.43
CA ALA A 88 -4.18 10.82 7.66
C ALA A 88 -3.24 11.00 6.46
N ALA A 89 -2.73 9.88 5.91
CA ALA A 89 -1.96 9.81 4.68
C ALA A 89 -2.77 10.09 3.40
N GLY A 90 -4.08 10.33 3.51
CA GLY A 90 -4.98 10.71 2.41
C GLY A 90 -5.57 9.55 1.62
N GLY A 91 -5.53 8.33 2.16
CA GLY A 91 -6.26 7.18 1.62
C GLY A 91 -7.70 7.09 2.16
N ASP A 92 -8.48 6.18 1.58
CA ASP A 92 -9.81 5.80 2.06
C ASP A 92 -9.89 4.26 2.12
N PRO A 93 -9.54 3.64 3.26
CA PRO A 93 -9.41 2.19 3.35
C PRO A 93 -10.76 1.48 3.46
N ILE A 94 -10.87 0.32 2.81
CA ILE A 94 -11.94 -0.66 3.04
C ILE A 94 -11.63 -1.39 4.35
N VAL A 95 -12.53 -1.33 5.33
CA VAL A 95 -12.34 -2.00 6.63
C VAL A 95 -13.20 -3.26 6.70
N VAL A 96 -12.57 -4.42 6.92
CA VAL A 96 -13.23 -5.74 6.89
C VAL A 96 -13.57 -6.25 8.29
N PHE A 97 -12.74 -5.93 9.29
CA PHE A 97 -12.98 -6.17 10.72
C PHE A 97 -13.52 -7.58 11.07
N GLY A 98 -12.84 -8.66 10.66
CA GLY A 98 -13.20 -10.03 11.06
C GLY A 98 -14.50 -10.57 10.42
N MET A 99 -14.97 -9.94 9.35
CA MET A 99 -16.16 -10.34 8.61
C MET A 99 -15.99 -11.71 7.95
N SER A 100 -16.92 -12.65 8.19
CA SER A 100 -16.86 -14.02 7.62
C SER A 100 -17.01 -14.05 6.09
N ASN A 101 -17.67 -13.06 5.49
CA ASN A 101 -17.75 -12.83 4.05
C ASN A 101 -16.79 -11.71 3.57
N GLY A 102 -15.67 -11.51 4.26
CA GLY A 102 -14.75 -10.40 4.02
C GLY A 102 -14.19 -10.36 2.61
N VAL A 103 -13.95 -11.51 1.97
CA VAL A 103 -13.48 -11.57 0.57
C VAL A 103 -14.51 -10.99 -0.39
N ASP A 104 -15.76 -11.43 -0.32
CA ASP A 104 -16.84 -10.93 -1.19
C ASP A 104 -17.09 -9.45 -0.96
N PHE A 105 -17.07 -9.02 0.30
CA PHE A 105 -17.20 -7.61 0.65
C PHE A 105 -16.07 -6.79 0.04
N VAL A 106 -14.81 -7.20 0.21
CA VAL A 106 -13.64 -6.52 -0.38
C VAL A 106 -13.75 -6.47 -1.91
N MET A 107 -14.11 -7.57 -2.56
CA MET A 107 -14.26 -7.62 -4.01
C MET A 107 -15.36 -6.67 -4.50
N SER A 108 -16.50 -6.62 -3.81
CA SER A 108 -17.58 -5.69 -4.14
C SER A 108 -17.15 -4.23 -4.01
N GLN A 109 -16.37 -3.90 -2.97
CA GLN A 109 -15.83 -2.57 -2.74
C GLN A 109 -14.75 -2.20 -3.76
N ILE A 110 -13.87 -3.14 -4.12
CA ILE A 110 -12.88 -2.94 -5.19
C ILE A 110 -13.60 -2.66 -6.50
N ALA A 111 -14.59 -3.48 -6.88
CA ALA A 111 -15.33 -3.30 -8.13
C ALA A 111 -16.08 -1.95 -8.17
N ALA A 112 -16.66 -1.52 -7.05
CA ALA A 112 -17.34 -0.24 -6.94
C ALA A 112 -16.39 0.97 -7.01
N ARG A 113 -15.13 0.82 -6.56
CA ARG A 113 -14.15 1.90 -6.50
C ARG A 113 -13.25 1.94 -7.73
N ALA A 114 -12.97 0.81 -8.36
CA ALA A 114 -12.03 0.68 -9.46
C ALA A 114 -12.50 1.47 -10.70
N ARG A 115 -11.63 2.33 -11.22
CA ARG A 115 -11.90 3.07 -12.46
C ARG A 115 -11.63 2.18 -13.69
N PRO A 116 -12.55 2.10 -14.67
CA PRO A 116 -12.34 1.32 -15.89
C PRO A 116 -11.04 1.67 -16.61
N GLY A 117 -10.30 0.65 -17.04
CA GLY A 117 -9.03 0.81 -17.76
C GLY A 117 -7.86 1.32 -16.92
N LYS A 118 -8.00 1.43 -15.59
CA LYS A 118 -6.90 1.76 -14.67
C LYS A 118 -6.37 0.51 -13.98
N VAL A 119 -5.06 0.41 -13.88
CA VAL A 119 -4.40 -0.61 -13.04
C VAL A 119 -4.50 -0.14 -11.59
N ALA A 120 -4.93 -1.03 -10.68
CA ALA A 120 -5.00 -0.74 -9.26
C ALA A 120 -3.85 -1.43 -8.51
N LEU A 121 -3.26 -0.73 -7.54
CA LEU A 121 -2.44 -1.35 -6.51
C LEU A 121 -3.36 -1.69 -5.33
N LEU A 122 -3.56 -2.99 -5.08
CA LEU A 122 -4.26 -3.48 -3.89
C LEU A 122 -3.25 -3.66 -2.76
N ARG A 123 -3.45 -2.96 -1.64
CA ARG A 123 -2.67 -3.17 -0.41
C ARG A 123 -3.59 -3.75 0.65
N ILE A 124 -3.20 -4.90 1.20
CA ILE A 124 -3.92 -5.56 2.30
C ILE A 124 -3.09 -5.40 3.57
N HIS A 125 -3.67 -4.74 4.55
CA HIS A 125 -3.14 -4.54 5.90
C HIS A 125 -3.83 -5.56 6.80
N GLY A 126 -3.04 -6.46 7.38
CA GLY A 126 -3.54 -7.55 8.21
C GLY A 126 -2.79 -7.62 9.52
N HIS A 127 -3.51 -7.55 10.64
CA HIS A 127 -2.95 -7.82 11.96
C HIS A 127 -3.26 -9.25 12.38
N GLY A 128 -2.26 -10.13 12.32
CA GLY A 128 -2.36 -11.48 12.87
C GLY A 128 -2.11 -11.48 14.37
N ASN A 129 -3.08 -11.90 15.18
CA ASN A 129 -2.77 -12.40 16.53
C ASN A 129 -2.12 -13.79 16.38
N ARG A 130 -1.07 -14.09 17.16
CA ARG A 130 -0.57 -15.47 17.23
C ARG A 130 -1.64 -16.34 17.89
N GLY A 131 -2.28 -17.18 17.07
CA GLY A 131 -3.41 -18.00 17.46
C GLY A 131 -4.74 -17.32 17.12
N THR A 132 -5.68 -18.11 16.58
CA THR A 132 -7.06 -17.73 16.21
C THR A 132 -7.25 -16.88 14.94
N GLN A 133 -6.57 -17.21 13.84
CA GLN A 133 -7.08 -16.88 12.50
C GLN A 133 -7.33 -18.20 11.76
N ASN A 134 -8.58 -18.66 11.81
CA ASN A 134 -9.08 -19.78 11.03
C ASN A 134 -9.18 -19.39 9.55
N VAL A 135 -8.04 -19.35 8.86
CA VAL A 135 -7.99 -19.64 7.43
C VAL A 135 -7.56 -21.10 7.35
N THR A 136 -8.37 -21.95 6.73
CA THR A 136 -8.16 -23.40 6.68
C THR A 136 -6.73 -23.78 6.27
N GLY A 137 -6.04 -24.53 7.14
CA GLY A 137 -5.04 -25.56 6.81
C GLY A 137 -3.62 -25.10 6.50
N GLY A 138 -2.76 -25.08 7.53
CA GLY A 138 -1.31 -25.05 7.37
C GLY A 138 -0.61 -25.28 8.69
N ASP A 139 -0.41 -26.54 9.05
CA ASP A 139 0.32 -26.94 10.25
C ASP A 139 1.81 -26.61 10.09
N ILE A 140 2.40 -25.92 11.08
CA ILE A 140 3.86 -25.79 11.18
C ILE A 140 4.32 -26.33 12.54
N ASN A 141 4.87 -27.55 12.51
CA ASN A 141 5.64 -28.19 13.57
C ASN A 141 4.97 -28.41 14.94
N GLY A 142 3.65 -28.59 15.00
CA GLY A 142 3.01 -29.48 15.98
C GLY A 142 3.27 -29.27 17.48
N ALA A 143 3.69 -28.10 17.97
CA ALA A 143 3.86 -27.86 19.40
C ALA A 143 3.46 -26.44 19.84
N PRO A 144 2.63 -26.29 20.90
CA PRO A 144 2.34 -25.01 21.51
C PRO A 144 3.39 -24.67 22.57
N HIS A 145 3.95 -23.46 22.52
CA HIS A 145 4.68 -22.88 23.66
C HIS A 145 4.32 -21.41 23.84
N LEU A 146 3.65 -21.17 24.99
CA LEU A 146 3.42 -19.97 25.81
C LEU A 146 3.25 -18.61 25.11
#